data_AF-A0A0F5II68-F1
#
_entry.id   AF-A0A0F5II68-F1
#
_cell.length_a   1.000
_cell.length_b   1.000
_cell.length_c   1.000
_cell.angle_alpha   90.00
_cell.angle_beta   90.00
_cell.angle_gamma   90.00
#
_symmetry.space_group_name_H-M   'P 1'
#
loop_
_entity.id
_entity.type
_entity.pdbx_description
1 polymer ?
#
loop_
_entity_poly.entity_id
_entity_poly.type
_entity_poly.pdbx_seq_one_letter_code
_entity_poly.pdbx_strand_id
1 'polypeptide(L)'
;MKKIGILLLLMAGVISCGRQPKQTNSINQKQENNMKTIQLTKVDFLTKVANYEANPQEWKYLGDKPAIIDFYASWCGPCKTIAPVLEELAAEYGDQIYIYKIDTEAEQELAAAFGIRSIPSILFVPMDGAPQMAQGAMPKASFKEAIDKVLLNK
;
A
#
# COMPACT_ATOMS: atom_id res chain seq x y z
N MET A 1 -0.33 77.88 -43.53
CA MET A 1 0.61 78.41 -42.52
C MET A 1 1.14 77.25 -41.69
N LYS A 2 2.49 77.15 -41.58
CA LYS A 2 3.32 76.50 -40.54
C LYS A 2 3.17 74.97 -40.35
N LYS A 3 4.18 74.18 -40.78
CA LYS A 3 5.32 73.59 -40.00
C LYS A 3 4.90 72.33 -39.21
N ILE A 4 5.35 71.13 -39.63
CA ILE A 4 6.51 70.36 -39.12
C ILE A 4 6.24 69.63 -37.79
N GLY A 5 6.51 68.33 -37.75
CA GLY A 5 6.64 67.57 -36.51
C GLY A 5 6.78 66.05 -36.70
N ILE A 6 8.00 65.60 -36.99
CA ILE A 6 8.49 64.21 -36.83
C ILE A 6 8.45 63.83 -35.34
N LEU A 7 8.05 62.60 -34.96
CA LEU A 7 8.84 61.73 -34.04
C LEU A 7 8.27 60.32 -33.86
N LEU A 8 9.15 59.32 -33.98
CA LEU A 8 8.99 57.91 -33.60
C LEU A 8 8.59 57.73 -32.13
N LEU A 9 7.80 56.69 -31.83
CA LEU A 9 8.01 55.85 -30.64
C LEU A 9 7.31 54.49 -30.79
N LEU A 10 8.12 53.45 -31.00
CA LEU A 10 7.82 52.05 -30.69
C LEU A 10 7.62 51.92 -29.17
N MET A 11 6.55 51.25 -28.72
CA MET A 11 6.56 50.44 -27.49
C MET A 11 5.47 49.35 -27.49
N ALA A 12 5.99 48.12 -27.44
CA ALA A 12 5.52 46.92 -26.75
C ALA A 12 4.06 46.81 -26.24
N GLY A 13 3.45 45.69 -26.60
CA GLY A 13 2.82 44.82 -25.62
C GLY A 13 1.31 44.63 -25.74
N VAL A 14 0.89 43.45 -26.18
CA VAL A 14 -0.08 42.63 -25.43
C VAL A 14 0.22 41.15 -25.66
N ILE A 15 0.58 40.49 -24.56
CA ILE A 15 0.68 39.03 -24.44
C ILE A 15 -0.74 38.49 -24.46
N SER A 16 -1.17 37.95 -25.59
CA SER A 16 -2.42 37.19 -25.66
C SER A 16 -2.18 35.81 -25.05
N CYS A 17 -2.70 35.61 -23.84
CA CYS A 17 -2.72 34.32 -23.15
C CYS A 17 -3.74 33.40 -23.84
N GLY A 18 -3.28 32.66 -24.85
CA GLY A 18 -4.04 31.62 -25.53
C GLY A 18 -4.15 30.38 -24.65
N ARG A 19 -5.34 30.18 -24.09
CA ARG A 19 -5.78 29.03 -23.30
C ARG A 19 -5.76 27.76 -24.17
N GLN A 20 -4.72 26.93 -24.05
CA GLN A 20 -4.70 25.60 -24.65
C GLN A 20 -5.52 24.61 -23.79
N PRO A 21 -6.33 23.73 -24.40
CA PRO A 21 -7.08 22.70 -23.68
C PRO A 21 -6.09 21.71 -23.05
N LYS A 22 -6.24 21.54 -21.73
CA LYS A 22 -5.48 20.58 -20.92
C LYS A 22 -5.81 19.18 -21.46
N GLN A 23 -4.87 18.60 -22.21
CA GLN A 23 -4.93 17.23 -22.65
C GLN A 23 -5.05 16.32 -21.41
N THR A 24 -6.14 15.57 -21.37
CA THR A 24 -6.27 14.34 -20.61
C THR A 24 -5.19 13.37 -21.13
N ASN A 25 -4.07 13.28 -20.43
CA ASN A 25 -3.11 12.20 -20.65
C ASN A 25 -3.32 11.14 -19.58
N SER A 26 -4.25 10.25 -19.89
CA SER A 26 -4.21 8.89 -19.39
C SER A 26 -2.96 8.18 -19.90
N ILE A 27 -2.52 7.20 -19.11
CA ILE A 27 -1.62 6.09 -19.44
C ILE A 27 -0.12 6.38 -19.34
N ASN A 28 0.42 6.06 -18.17
CA ASN A 28 1.32 4.90 -18.09
C ASN A 28 1.29 4.29 -16.69
N GLN A 29 0.17 3.63 -16.36
CA GLN A 29 0.25 2.44 -15.53
C GLN A 29 1.01 1.41 -16.34
N LYS A 30 2.34 1.42 -16.22
CA LYS A 30 3.14 0.26 -16.52
C LYS A 30 2.70 -0.80 -15.51
N GLN A 31 1.80 -1.69 -15.94
CA GLN A 31 1.65 -3.01 -15.32
C GLN A 31 3.00 -3.71 -15.47
N GLU A 32 3.90 -3.43 -14.55
CA GLU A 32 4.92 -4.40 -14.18
C GLU A 32 4.21 -5.44 -13.33
N ASN A 33 4.13 -6.66 -13.85
CA ASN A 33 3.73 -7.84 -13.08
C ASN A 33 4.85 -8.20 -12.08
N ASN A 34 5.34 -7.23 -11.32
CA ASN A 34 6.10 -7.44 -10.10
C ASN A 34 5.07 -7.50 -8.98
N MET A 35 4.64 -8.71 -8.61
CA MET A 35 3.82 -8.89 -7.41
C MET A 35 4.63 -8.40 -6.21
N LYS A 36 4.31 -7.17 -5.80
CA LYS A 36 4.87 -6.49 -4.64
C LYS A 36 3.88 -6.55 -3.50
N THR A 37 4.37 -6.22 -2.31
CA THR A 37 3.48 -6.05 -1.17
C THR A 37 2.47 -4.91 -1.41
N ILE A 38 1.31 -5.00 -0.77
CA ILE A 38 0.18 -4.10 -0.99
C ILE A 38 -0.09 -3.31 0.30
N GLN A 39 0.00 -1.98 0.23
CA GLN A 39 -0.39 -1.12 1.35
C GLN A 39 -1.92 -1.19 1.56
N LEU A 40 -2.35 -1.40 2.81
CA LEU A 40 -3.75 -1.32 3.21
C LEU A 40 -3.99 -0.14 4.15
N THR A 41 -5.09 0.56 3.88
CA THR A 41 -5.76 1.45 4.83
C THR A 41 -6.80 0.67 5.64
N LYS A 42 -7.36 1.26 6.71
CA LYS A 42 -8.52 0.68 7.41
C LYS A 42 -9.70 0.41 6.47
N VAL A 43 -10.00 1.34 5.55
CA VAL A 43 -11.12 1.18 4.61
C VAL A 43 -10.90 -0.02 3.68
N ASP A 44 -9.69 -0.15 3.15
CA ASP A 44 -9.33 -1.31 2.32
C ASP A 44 -9.35 -2.61 3.13
N PHE A 45 -8.87 -2.59 4.37
CA PHE A 45 -8.90 -3.74 5.26
C PHE A 45 -10.33 -4.24 5.49
N LEU A 46 -11.25 -3.33 5.83
CA LEU A 46 -12.65 -3.67 6.11
C LEU A 46 -13.40 -4.23 4.87
N THR A 47 -12.93 -3.90 3.67
CA THR A 47 -13.59 -4.32 2.42
C THR A 47 -12.93 -5.55 1.77
N LYS A 48 -11.62 -5.74 1.96
CA LYS A 48 -10.85 -6.80 1.29
C LYS A 48 -10.39 -7.92 2.22
N VAL A 49 -10.23 -7.64 3.52
CA VAL A 49 -9.67 -8.59 4.48
C VAL A 49 -10.74 -9.05 5.45
N ALA A 50 -11.20 -8.19 6.35
CA ALA A 50 -12.20 -8.54 7.34
C ALA A 50 -12.91 -7.31 7.88
N ASN A 51 -14.24 -7.34 7.89
CA ASN A 51 -15.05 -6.26 8.44
C ASN A 51 -15.36 -6.51 9.92
N TYR A 52 -14.47 -6.06 10.81
CA TYR A 52 -14.67 -6.18 12.26
C TYR A 52 -15.72 -5.20 12.80
N GLU A 53 -16.09 -4.16 12.05
CA GLU A 53 -17.17 -3.24 12.45
C GLU A 53 -18.54 -3.89 12.27
N ALA A 54 -18.73 -4.64 11.18
CA ALA A 54 -19.94 -5.40 10.91
C ALA A 54 -20.02 -6.70 11.72
N ASN A 55 -18.88 -7.35 11.99
CA ASN A 55 -18.80 -8.64 12.70
C ASN A 55 -17.77 -8.56 13.84
N PRO A 56 -18.07 -7.87 14.96
CA PRO A 56 -17.08 -7.62 16.01
C PRO A 56 -16.70 -8.84 16.85
N GLN A 57 -17.48 -9.92 16.79
CA GLN A 57 -17.27 -11.14 17.60
C GLN A 57 -16.77 -12.33 16.80
N GLU A 58 -16.61 -12.18 15.48
CA GLU A 58 -16.28 -13.27 14.58
C GLU A 58 -15.28 -12.80 13.52
N TRP A 59 -14.22 -13.59 13.32
CA TRP A 59 -13.34 -13.39 12.17
C TRP A 59 -13.99 -13.95 10.91
N LYS A 60 -14.37 -13.05 9.99
CA LYS A 60 -14.83 -13.42 8.65
C LYS A 60 -13.88 -12.87 7.60
N TYR A 61 -13.05 -13.74 7.05
CA TYR A 61 -12.16 -13.39 5.97
C TYR A 61 -12.95 -13.15 4.66
N LEU A 62 -12.58 -12.10 3.94
CA LEU A 62 -13.23 -11.65 2.71
C LEU A 62 -12.36 -11.87 1.46
N GLY A 63 -11.08 -12.22 1.63
CA GLY A 63 -10.16 -12.45 0.52
C GLY A 63 -10.38 -13.80 -0.16
N ASP A 64 -9.92 -13.91 -1.40
CA ASP A 64 -10.00 -15.12 -2.23
C ASP A 64 -8.73 -15.98 -2.18
N LYS A 65 -7.69 -15.49 -1.49
CA LYS A 65 -6.40 -16.16 -1.27
C LYS A 65 -5.94 -15.94 0.17
N PRO A 66 -5.15 -16.86 0.76
CA PRO A 66 -4.51 -16.61 2.05
C PRO A 66 -3.67 -15.33 2.01
N ALA A 67 -3.47 -14.70 3.17
CA ALA A 67 -2.71 -13.45 3.25
C ALA A 67 -1.72 -13.40 4.41
N ILE A 68 -0.67 -12.61 4.22
CA ILE A 68 0.17 -12.07 5.29
C ILE A 68 -0.18 -10.60 5.43
N ILE A 69 -0.20 -10.09 6.66
CA ILE A 69 -0.34 -8.66 6.95
C ILE A 69 0.79 -8.24 7.88
N ASP A 70 1.67 -7.36 7.38
CA ASP A 70 2.77 -6.75 8.13
C ASP A 70 2.33 -5.42 8.74
N PHE A 71 2.13 -5.39 10.05
CA PHE A 71 1.92 -4.17 10.82
C PHE A 71 3.28 -3.55 11.14
N TYR A 72 3.57 -2.41 10.51
CA TYR A 72 4.89 -1.76 10.55
C TYR A 72 4.80 -0.27 10.88
N ALA A 73 5.96 0.39 10.97
CA ALA A 73 6.11 1.83 10.91
C ALA A 73 7.41 2.19 10.19
N SER A 74 7.48 3.38 9.58
CA SER A 74 8.63 3.82 8.77
C SER A 74 9.95 3.96 9.57
N TRP A 75 9.85 4.33 10.85
CA TRP A 75 11.00 4.48 11.74
C TRP A 75 11.52 3.16 12.31
N CYS A 76 10.72 2.10 12.25
CA CYS A 76 11.04 0.80 12.83
C CYS A 76 12.21 0.11 12.09
N GLY A 77 13.34 -0.04 12.78
CA GLY A 77 14.54 -0.71 12.27
C GLY A 77 14.28 -2.14 11.77
N PRO A 78 13.78 -3.04 12.63
CA PRO A 78 13.49 -4.42 12.23
C PRO A 78 12.48 -4.54 11.08
N CYS A 79 11.49 -3.65 11.03
CA CYS A 79 10.49 -3.60 9.94
C CYS A 79 11.17 -3.35 8.59
N LYS A 80 12.13 -2.42 8.53
CA LYS A 80 12.92 -2.14 7.32
C LYS A 80 13.76 -3.33 6.89
N THR A 81 14.21 -4.18 7.82
CA THR A 81 14.98 -5.39 7.51
C THR A 81 14.10 -6.46 6.85
N ILE A 82 12.86 -6.66 7.32
CA ILE A 82 11.97 -7.69 6.77
C ILE A 82 11.18 -7.23 5.54
N ALA A 83 11.05 -5.91 5.31
CA ALA A 83 10.35 -5.38 4.14
C ALA A 83 10.84 -5.97 2.80
N PRO A 84 12.14 -5.98 2.46
CA PRO A 84 12.61 -6.61 1.21
C PRO A 84 12.37 -8.13 1.18
N VAL A 85 12.41 -8.79 2.34
CA VAL A 85 12.10 -10.23 2.44
C VAL A 85 10.64 -10.50 2.06
N LEU A 86 9.71 -9.68 2.54
CA LEU A 86 8.29 -9.78 2.19
C LEU A 86 8.04 -9.46 0.72
N GLU A 87 8.76 -8.50 0.12
CA GLU A 87 8.71 -8.24 -1.33
C GLU A 87 9.17 -9.46 -2.14
N GLU A 88 10.29 -10.07 -1.75
CA GLU A 88 10.77 -11.29 -2.40
C GLU A 88 9.77 -12.44 -2.28
N LEU A 89 9.13 -12.61 -1.12
CA LEU A 89 8.13 -13.64 -0.90
C LEU A 89 6.85 -13.37 -1.71
N ALA A 90 6.44 -12.12 -1.85
CA ALA A 90 5.31 -11.74 -2.71
C ALA A 90 5.57 -12.15 -4.16
N ALA A 91 6.80 -11.92 -4.65
CA ALA A 91 7.21 -12.35 -5.99
C ALA A 91 7.34 -13.88 -6.11
N GLU A 92 7.86 -14.55 -5.09
CA GLU A 92 8.11 -16.00 -5.08
C GLU A 92 6.83 -16.83 -5.04
N TYR A 93 5.87 -16.45 -4.18
CA TYR A 93 4.60 -17.16 -4.06
C TYR A 93 3.58 -16.68 -5.10
N GLY A 94 3.76 -15.48 -5.62
CA GLY A 94 2.94 -14.91 -6.69
C GLY A 94 1.45 -14.98 -6.34
N ASP A 95 0.67 -15.55 -7.24
CA ASP A 95 -0.79 -15.62 -7.11
C ASP A 95 -1.30 -16.61 -6.05
N GLN A 96 -0.43 -17.25 -5.27
CA GLN A 96 -0.85 -18.16 -4.20
C GLN A 96 -1.29 -17.44 -2.92
N ILE A 97 -0.74 -16.26 -2.63
CA ILE A 97 -1.02 -15.51 -1.41
C ILE A 97 -1.04 -14.00 -1.68
N TYR A 98 -1.64 -13.24 -0.78
CA TYR A 98 -1.41 -11.80 -0.68
C TYR A 98 -0.40 -11.48 0.41
N ILE A 99 0.40 -10.44 0.21
CA ILE A 99 1.21 -9.85 1.27
C ILE A 99 0.84 -8.37 1.38
N TYR A 100 0.13 -8.04 2.45
CA TYR A 100 -0.30 -6.70 2.78
C TYR A 100 0.64 -6.06 3.80
N LYS A 101 0.63 -4.73 3.84
CA LYS A 101 1.31 -3.93 4.85
C LYS A 101 0.36 -2.86 5.40
N ILE A 102 0.42 -2.61 6.70
CA ILE A 102 -0.34 -1.57 7.39
C ILE A 102 0.64 -0.70 8.16
N ASP A 103 0.61 0.60 7.89
CA ASP A 103 1.36 1.56 8.68
C ASP A 103 0.57 1.87 9.95
N THR A 104 1.10 1.44 11.09
CA THR A 104 0.46 1.59 12.40
C THR A 104 0.39 3.04 12.88
N GLU A 105 1.21 3.95 12.35
CA GLU A 105 1.13 5.37 12.68
C GLU A 105 -0.01 6.07 11.94
N ALA A 106 -0.28 5.64 10.71
CA ALA A 106 -1.37 6.16 9.89
C ALA A 106 -2.72 5.52 10.27
N GLU A 107 -2.72 4.21 10.56
CA GLU A 107 -3.92 3.41 10.78
C GLU A 107 -4.05 3.01 12.27
N GLN A 108 -3.99 3.98 13.17
CA GLN A 108 -3.93 3.77 14.62
C GLN A 108 -5.12 2.98 15.17
N GLU A 109 -6.32 3.26 14.66
CA GLU A 109 -7.54 2.56 15.08
C GLU A 109 -7.52 1.08 14.68
N LEU A 110 -7.05 0.79 13.45
CA LEU A 110 -6.88 -0.57 12.97
C LEU A 110 -5.81 -1.30 13.79
N ALA A 111 -4.67 -0.66 14.05
CA ALA A 111 -3.63 -1.22 14.91
C ALA A 111 -4.16 -1.50 16.33
N ALA A 112 -4.99 -0.60 16.89
CA ALA A 112 -5.61 -0.78 18.19
C ALA A 112 -6.62 -1.95 18.22
N ALA A 113 -7.41 -2.12 17.17
CA ALA A 113 -8.38 -3.22 17.04
C ALA A 113 -7.70 -4.60 17.08
N PHE A 114 -6.49 -4.71 16.51
CA PHE A 114 -5.67 -5.93 16.57
C PHE A 114 -4.78 -6.00 17.82
N GLY A 115 -4.85 -5.02 18.71
CA GLY A 115 -4.04 -4.98 19.92
C GLY A 115 -2.53 -4.88 19.63
N ILE A 116 -2.13 -4.24 18.53
CA ILE A 116 -0.73 -4.11 18.16
C ILE A 116 -0.01 -3.22 19.18
N ARG A 117 0.91 -3.82 19.95
CA ARG A 117 1.74 -3.13 20.97
C ARG A 117 3.22 -3.06 20.61
N SER A 118 3.64 -3.88 19.64
CA SER A 118 5.01 -3.97 19.16
C SER A 118 4.99 -4.15 17.65
N ILE A 119 6.02 -3.64 16.99
CA ILE A 119 6.22 -3.77 15.55
C ILE A 119 7.63 -4.29 15.24
N PRO A 120 7.79 -5.11 14.18
CA PRO A 120 6.73 -5.59 13.32
C PRO A 120 5.84 -6.62 14.03
N SER A 121 4.57 -6.67 13.65
CA SER A 121 3.64 -7.74 14.00
C SER A 121 3.09 -8.31 12.70
N ILE A 122 3.13 -9.63 12.55
CA ILE A 122 2.80 -10.33 11.32
C ILE A 122 1.55 -11.18 11.56
N LEU A 123 0.47 -10.89 10.84
CA LEU A 123 -0.74 -11.69 10.86
C LEU A 123 -0.76 -12.63 9.66
N PHE A 124 -0.82 -13.93 9.91
CA PHE A 124 -1.03 -14.98 8.93
C PHE A 124 -2.53 -15.30 8.86
N VAL A 125 -3.14 -15.09 7.69
CA VAL A 125 -4.56 -15.23 7.45
C VAL A 125 -4.79 -16.42 6.50
N PRO A 126 -5.10 -17.62 7.01
CA PRO A 126 -5.48 -18.75 6.18
C PRO A 126 -6.86 -18.52 5.54
N MET A 127 -7.20 -19.32 4.51
CA MET A 127 -8.57 -19.32 3.95
C MET A 127 -9.59 -19.84 4.96
N ASP A 128 -9.19 -20.82 5.76
CA ASP A 128 -10.04 -21.49 6.74
C ASP A 128 -9.43 -21.37 8.14
N GLY A 129 -10.29 -21.08 9.12
CA GLY A 129 -9.90 -20.95 10.52
C GLY A 129 -9.49 -19.53 10.94
N ALA A 130 -9.00 -19.42 12.16
CA ALA A 130 -8.62 -18.14 12.75
C ALA A 130 -7.22 -17.71 12.28
N PRO A 131 -6.99 -16.40 12.09
CA PRO A 131 -5.67 -15.90 11.74
C PRO A 131 -4.70 -16.03 12.92
N GLN A 132 -3.42 -16.15 12.62
CA GLN A 132 -2.36 -16.38 13.61
C GLN A 132 -1.41 -15.17 13.63
N MET A 133 -1.21 -14.58 14.81
CA MET A 133 -0.30 -13.45 14.99
C MET A 133 1.08 -13.94 15.42
N ALA A 134 2.13 -13.47 14.75
CA ALA A 134 3.51 -13.58 15.18
C ALA A 134 4.07 -12.17 15.47
N GLN A 135 4.83 -12.04 16.56
CA GLN A 135 5.45 -10.78 16.94
C GLN A 135 6.94 -10.78 16.60
N GLY A 136 7.42 -9.64 16.11
CA GLY A 136 8.82 -9.39 15.82
C GLY A 136 9.24 -9.81 14.41
N ALA A 137 10.47 -9.43 14.07
CA ALA A 137 11.08 -9.78 12.80
C ALA A 137 11.50 -11.26 12.80
N MET A 138 11.36 -11.92 11.66
CA MET A 138 11.79 -13.30 11.47
C MET A 138 12.54 -13.46 10.14
N PRO A 139 13.43 -14.46 10.02
CA PRO A 139 14.18 -14.69 8.78
C PRO A 139 13.27 -15.25 7.68
N LYS A 140 13.69 -15.09 6.42
CA LYS A 140 12.96 -15.59 5.24
C LYS A 140 12.55 -17.07 5.35
N ALA A 141 13.43 -17.91 5.89
CA ALA A 141 13.14 -19.33 6.08
C ALA A 141 11.92 -19.58 6.98
N SER A 142 11.81 -18.83 8.09
CA SER A 142 10.66 -18.92 9.00
C SER A 142 9.37 -18.40 8.35
N PHE A 143 9.44 -17.34 7.54
CA PHE A 143 8.29 -16.92 6.74
C PHE A 143 7.83 -18.00 5.78
N LYS A 144 8.75 -18.64 5.05
CA LYS A 144 8.40 -19.73 4.12
C LYS A 144 7.74 -20.89 4.83
N GLU A 145 8.31 -21.31 5.96
CA GLU A 145 7.72 -22.37 6.79
C GLU A 145 6.30 -22.01 7.26
N ALA A 146 6.09 -20.77 7.72
CA ALA A 146 4.77 -20.30 8.12
C ALA A 146 3.79 -20.23 6.94
N ILE A 147 4.22 -19.75 5.77
CA ILE A 147 3.38 -19.75 4.55
C ILE A 147 2.96 -21.17 4.18
N ASP A 148 3.91 -22.09 4.10
CA ASP A 148 3.63 -23.46 3.66
C ASP A 148 2.73 -24.19 4.66
N LYS A 149 2.99 -24.08 5.97
CA LYS A 149 2.24 -24.79 7.01
C LYS A 149 0.92 -24.13 7.40
N VAL A 150 0.88 -22.81 7.51
CA VAL A 150 -0.29 -22.08 8.03
C VAL A 150 -1.21 -21.64 6.91
N LEU A 151 -0.67 -21.18 5.78
CA LEU A 151 -1.48 -20.59 4.71
C LEU A 151 -1.83 -21.60 3.62
N LEU A 152 -0.90 -22.48 3.27
CA LEU A 152 -1.03 -23.37 2.11
C LEU A 152 -1.23 -24.85 2.47
N ASN A 153 -1.12 -25.22 3.75
CA ASN A 153 -1.29 -26.59 4.26
C ASN A 153 -0.50 -27.65 3.47
N LYS A 154 0.78 -27.39 3.15
CA LYS A 154 1.64 -28.29 2.35
C LYS A 154 3.00 -28.55 3.00
#